data_AF-E3I8S3-F1
#
_entry.id   AF-E3I8S3-F1
#
_cell.length_a   1.000
_cell.length_b   1.000
_cell.length_c   1.000
_cell.angle_alpha   90.00
_cell.angle_beta   90.00
_cell.angle_gamma   90.00
#
_symmetry.space_group_name_H-M   'P 1'
#
loop_
_entity.id
_entity.type
_entity.pdbx_description
1 polymer ?
#
loop_
_entity_poly.entity_id
_entity_poly.type
_entity_poly.pdbx_seq_one_letter_code
_entity_poly.pdbx_strand_id
1 'polypeptide(L)'
;MTELNSWITGDVFTSGPGISTLRAWEPWEETRSALFEIQNSDIDDEHPEWRTNWIAGVAMLRTTGHVLHKVDAALSARHKRVIDAAWLSWNADKDGNWIFFDFIERERNNILKTFSFGAQLPATEDGRVLAYGNTGFDATQLFREAVYWWRYQLRMIESQLR
;
A
#
# COMPACT_ATOMS: atom_id res chain seq x y z
N MET A 1 13.78 16.33 -6.81
CA MET A 1 12.82 16.03 -7.89
C MET A 1 12.93 14.54 -8.16
N THR A 2 12.16 13.74 -7.43
CA THR A 2 12.06 12.30 -7.65
C THR A 2 11.32 12.11 -8.97
N GLU A 3 11.87 11.34 -9.91
CA GLU A 3 11.12 10.95 -11.10
C GLU A 3 9.79 10.36 -10.64
N LEU A 4 8.67 10.81 -11.23
CA LEU A 4 7.37 10.23 -10.98
C LEU A 4 7.48 8.74 -11.29
N ASN A 5 7.38 7.91 -10.25
CA ASN A 5 7.39 6.46 -10.38
C ASN A 5 6.42 6.06 -11.50
N SER A 6 6.88 5.26 -12.47
CA SER A 6 6.16 4.97 -13.72
C SER A 6 4.78 4.30 -13.52
N TRP A 7 4.50 3.82 -12.31
CA TRP A 7 3.24 3.19 -11.91
C TRP A 7 2.18 4.15 -11.32
N ILE A 8 2.50 5.43 -11.11
CA ILE A 8 1.54 6.43 -10.65
C ILE A 8 0.77 6.98 -11.87
N THR A 9 -0.46 6.49 -12.09
CA THR A 9 -1.24 6.84 -13.30
C THR A 9 -2.69 7.22 -12.98
N GLY A 10 -3.10 8.46 -13.25
CA GLY A 10 -4.46 8.93 -12.91
C GLY A 10 -4.70 8.99 -11.40
N ASP A 11 -5.85 9.52 -10.99
CA ASP A 11 -6.16 9.74 -9.58
C ASP A 11 -6.66 8.44 -8.91
N VAL A 12 -6.04 8.07 -7.78
CA VAL A 12 -6.37 6.88 -6.99
C VAL A 12 -7.81 6.87 -6.49
N PHE A 13 -8.42 8.05 -6.24
CA PHE A 13 -9.76 8.14 -5.69
C PHE A 13 -10.87 8.03 -6.72
N THR A 14 -10.57 8.34 -7.98
CA THR A 14 -11.55 8.33 -9.09
C THR A 14 -11.33 7.19 -10.07
N SER A 15 -10.12 6.63 -10.12
CA SER A 15 -9.77 5.54 -11.03
C SER A 15 -9.90 4.18 -10.34
N GLY A 16 -11.06 3.54 -10.50
CA GLY A 16 -11.32 2.18 -10.01
C GLY A 16 -10.51 1.08 -10.71
N PRO A 17 -10.70 -0.19 -10.30
CA PRO A 17 -9.98 -1.35 -10.83
C PRO A 17 -10.26 -1.60 -12.33
N GLY A 18 -11.40 -1.14 -12.84
CA GLY A 18 -11.87 -1.48 -14.18
C GLY A 18 -12.52 -2.86 -14.17
N ILE A 19 -11.81 -3.89 -14.65
CA ILE A 19 -12.24 -5.30 -14.56
C ILE A 19 -11.58 -5.92 -13.33
N SER A 20 -12.36 -6.52 -12.44
CA SER A 20 -11.90 -7.16 -11.21
C SER A 20 -12.24 -8.66 -11.21
N THR A 21 -11.32 -9.50 -11.65
CA THR A 21 -11.42 -10.97 -11.50
C THR A 21 -10.72 -11.46 -10.24
N LEU A 22 -9.74 -10.69 -9.75
CA LEU A 22 -9.01 -10.95 -8.50
C LEU A 22 -9.79 -10.45 -7.30
N ARG A 23 -9.93 -11.28 -6.26
CA ARG A 23 -10.48 -10.88 -4.97
C ARG A 23 -9.58 -9.91 -4.22
N ALA A 24 -8.28 -9.87 -4.53
CA ALA A 24 -7.34 -8.92 -3.93
C ALA A 24 -7.72 -7.44 -4.17
N TRP A 25 -8.61 -7.14 -5.11
CA TRP A 25 -9.18 -5.80 -5.25
C TRP A 25 -10.04 -5.36 -4.06
N GLU A 26 -10.71 -6.28 -3.36
CA GLU A 26 -11.55 -5.98 -2.19
C GLU A 26 -10.73 -5.31 -1.06
N PRO A 27 -9.67 -5.93 -0.50
CA PRO A 27 -8.86 -5.27 0.51
C PRO A 27 -8.09 -4.05 -0.03
N TRP A 28 -7.80 -3.98 -1.33
CA TRP A 28 -7.19 -2.79 -1.92
C TRP A 28 -8.13 -1.59 -1.85
N GLU A 29 -9.43 -1.76 -2.13
CA GLU A 29 -10.42 -0.68 -1.98
C GLU A 29 -10.48 -0.17 -0.52
N GLU A 30 -10.36 -1.06 0.46
CA GLU A 30 -10.29 -0.65 1.87
C GLU A 30 -9.02 0.15 2.20
N THR A 31 -7.87 -0.16 1.56
CA THR A 31 -6.66 0.69 1.70
C THR A 31 -6.90 2.10 1.16
N ARG A 32 -7.68 2.23 0.09
CA ARG A 32 -8.02 3.53 -0.51
C ARG A 32 -8.92 4.34 0.43
N SER A 33 -9.88 3.71 1.09
CA SER A 33 -10.71 4.35 2.11
C SER A 33 -9.86 4.85 3.29
N ALA A 34 -8.97 4.01 3.84
CA ALA A 34 -8.07 4.42 4.92
C ALA A 34 -7.15 5.59 4.52
N LEU A 35 -6.66 5.60 3.27
CA LEU A 35 -5.88 6.72 2.73
C LEU A 35 -6.71 8.00 2.65
N PHE A 36 -7.96 7.90 2.20
CA PHE A 36 -8.87 9.05 2.14
C PHE A 36 -9.07 9.66 3.53
N GLU A 37 -9.33 8.83 4.54
CA GLU A 37 -9.51 9.32 5.92
C GLU A 37 -8.27 10.03 6.45
N ILE A 38 -7.07 9.47 6.24
CA ILE A 38 -5.80 10.12 6.63
C ILE A 38 -5.61 11.45 5.91
N GLN A 39 -6.01 11.56 4.63
CA GLN A 39 -5.80 12.77 3.84
C GLN A 39 -6.81 13.89 4.11
N ASN A 40 -7.97 13.57 4.66
CA ASN A 40 -9.07 14.50 4.82
C ASN A 40 -9.49 14.72 6.29
N SER A 41 -8.77 14.13 7.24
CA SER A 41 -8.95 14.34 8.67
C SER A 41 -7.86 15.26 9.23
N ASP A 42 -8.19 15.99 10.30
CA ASP A 42 -7.19 16.70 11.09
C ASP A 42 -6.23 15.70 11.75
N ILE A 43 -4.91 15.94 11.63
CA ILE A 43 -3.88 15.07 12.20
C ILE A 43 -3.10 15.87 13.24
N ASP A 44 -3.42 15.63 14.50
CA ASP A 44 -2.77 16.29 15.61
C ASP A 44 -2.84 15.43 16.90
N ASP A 45 -2.31 15.94 18.02
CA ASP A 45 -2.33 15.19 19.30
C ASP A 45 -3.73 15.04 19.90
N GLU A 46 -4.65 15.94 19.57
CA GLU A 46 -6.07 15.91 19.96
C GLU A 46 -6.87 14.94 19.06
N HIS A 47 -6.32 14.61 17.88
CA HIS A 47 -6.91 13.72 16.87
C HIS A 47 -6.01 12.49 16.58
N PRO A 48 -5.88 11.54 17.55
CA PRO A 48 -5.00 10.38 17.42
C PRO A 48 -5.53 9.29 16.45
N GLU A 49 -6.71 9.47 15.86
CA GLU A 49 -7.40 8.51 14.98
C GLU A 49 -6.58 8.15 13.75
N TRP A 50 -5.65 9.01 13.33
CA TRP A 50 -4.70 8.73 12.26
C TRP A 50 -3.95 7.42 12.50
N ARG A 51 -3.67 7.04 13.77
CA ARG A 51 -3.00 5.77 14.10
C ARG A 51 -3.87 4.57 13.75
N THR A 52 -5.17 4.64 14.03
CA THR A 52 -6.12 3.58 13.71
C THR A 52 -6.25 3.43 12.20
N ASN A 53 -6.39 4.54 11.47
CA ASN A 53 -6.45 4.52 10.01
C ASN A 53 -5.13 4.03 9.40
N TRP A 54 -3.98 4.38 9.99
CA TRP A 54 -2.68 3.87 9.58
C TRP A 54 -2.56 2.36 9.76
N ILE A 55 -2.97 1.84 10.93
CA ILE A 55 -3.02 0.39 11.20
C ILE A 55 -3.92 -0.31 10.19
N ALA A 56 -5.14 0.20 9.99
CA ALA A 56 -6.11 -0.36 9.06
C ALA A 56 -5.55 -0.37 7.62
N GLY A 57 -4.97 0.74 7.19
CA GLY A 57 -4.33 0.89 5.89
C GLY A 57 -3.20 -0.11 5.67
N VAL A 58 -2.22 -0.16 6.57
CA VAL A 58 -1.08 -1.10 6.48
C VAL A 58 -1.55 -2.56 6.54
N ALA A 59 -2.53 -2.86 7.39
CA ALA A 59 -3.13 -4.19 7.45
C ALA A 59 -3.78 -4.56 6.11
N MET A 60 -4.56 -3.67 5.50
CA MET A 60 -5.23 -3.92 4.23
C MET A 60 -4.24 -4.01 3.05
N LEU A 61 -3.12 -3.27 3.05
CA LEU A 61 -2.03 -3.45 2.07
C LEU A 61 -1.47 -4.87 2.14
N ARG A 62 -1.35 -5.45 3.34
CA ARG A 62 -0.87 -6.82 3.54
C ARG A 62 -1.93 -7.85 3.23
N THR A 63 -3.19 -7.59 3.58
CA THR A 63 -4.33 -8.43 3.21
C THR A 63 -4.43 -8.54 1.70
N THR A 64 -4.21 -7.47 0.94
CA THR A 64 -4.16 -7.48 -0.54
C THR A 64 -3.19 -8.53 -1.06
N GLY A 65 -1.93 -8.50 -0.62
CA GLY A 65 -0.93 -9.50 -1.01
C GLY A 65 -1.25 -10.91 -0.51
N HIS A 66 -1.86 -11.04 0.68
CA HIS A 66 -2.26 -12.33 1.23
C HIS A 66 -3.40 -12.97 0.40
N VAL A 67 -4.46 -12.22 0.11
CA VAL A 67 -5.58 -12.66 -0.71
C VAL A 67 -5.09 -13.04 -2.10
N LEU A 68 -4.24 -12.21 -2.72
CA LEU A 68 -3.65 -12.53 -4.02
C LEU A 68 -2.91 -13.88 -4.00
N HIS A 69 -2.03 -14.09 -3.02
CA HIS A 69 -1.19 -15.30 -2.98
C HIS A 69 -1.91 -16.55 -2.44
N LYS A 70 -2.95 -16.41 -1.61
CA LYS A 70 -3.60 -17.55 -0.94
C LYS A 70 -4.99 -17.87 -1.46
N VAL A 71 -5.72 -16.86 -1.93
CA VAL A 71 -7.09 -17.01 -2.42
C VAL A 71 -7.08 -17.01 -3.94
N ASP A 72 -6.58 -15.94 -4.56
CA ASP A 72 -6.63 -15.82 -6.03
C ASP A 72 -5.74 -16.85 -6.73
N ALA A 73 -4.55 -17.12 -6.19
CA ALA A 73 -3.67 -18.17 -6.72
C ALA A 73 -4.29 -19.58 -6.68
N ALA A 74 -5.29 -19.82 -5.81
CA ALA A 74 -5.97 -21.12 -5.71
C ALA A 74 -7.10 -21.30 -6.74
N LEU A 75 -7.50 -20.24 -7.46
CA LEU A 75 -8.62 -20.29 -8.41
C LEU A 75 -8.35 -21.22 -9.61
N SER A 76 -7.13 -21.20 -10.15
CA SER A 76 -6.72 -22.12 -11.22
C SER A 76 -5.20 -22.21 -11.38
N ALA A 77 -4.72 -23.24 -12.10
CA ALA A 77 -3.31 -23.36 -12.45
C ALA A 77 -2.77 -22.17 -13.28
N ARG A 78 -3.64 -21.47 -14.02
CA ARG A 78 -3.27 -20.23 -14.71
C ARG A 78 -3.03 -19.10 -13.71
N HIS A 79 -3.94 -18.89 -12.76
CA HIS A 79 -3.80 -17.87 -11.70
C HIS A 79 -2.52 -18.10 -10.90
N LYS A 80 -2.31 -19.33 -10.43
CA LYS A 80 -1.10 -19.68 -9.68
C LYS A 80 0.18 -19.30 -10.44
N ARG A 81 0.29 -19.69 -11.71
CA ARG A 81 1.49 -19.41 -12.51
C ARG A 81 1.74 -17.92 -12.69
N VAL A 82 0.70 -17.12 -13.01
CA VAL A 82 0.85 -15.67 -13.23
C VAL A 82 1.22 -14.97 -11.93
N ILE A 83 0.56 -15.31 -10.82
CA ILE A 83 0.82 -14.70 -9.50
C ILE A 83 2.20 -15.09 -8.97
N ASP A 84 2.60 -16.36 -9.10
CA ASP A 84 3.94 -16.81 -8.72
C ASP A 84 5.02 -16.11 -9.57
N ALA A 85 4.79 -15.90 -10.87
CA ALA A 85 5.70 -15.18 -11.74
C ALA A 85 5.85 -13.70 -11.34
N ALA A 86 4.74 -13.02 -11.00
CA ALA A 86 4.78 -11.67 -10.48
C ALA A 86 5.59 -11.59 -9.17
N TRP A 87 5.32 -12.49 -8.22
CA TRP A 87 6.06 -12.56 -6.96
C TRP A 87 7.56 -12.82 -7.16
N LEU A 88 7.93 -13.72 -8.08
CA LEU A 88 9.32 -13.96 -8.45
C LEU A 88 9.98 -12.70 -9.03
N SER A 89 9.28 -11.96 -9.89
CA SER A 89 9.80 -10.71 -10.46
C SER A 89 10.07 -9.64 -9.39
N TRP A 90 9.17 -9.47 -8.41
CA TRP A 90 9.38 -8.50 -7.33
C TRP A 90 10.55 -8.90 -6.43
N ASN A 91 10.74 -10.20 -6.17
CA ASN A 91 11.88 -10.67 -5.38
C ASN A 91 13.22 -10.57 -6.10
N ALA A 92 13.22 -10.67 -7.44
CA ALA A 92 14.43 -10.53 -8.24
C ALA A 92 14.93 -9.07 -8.27
N ASP A 93 14.03 -8.10 -8.09
CA ASP A 93 14.34 -6.66 -8.04
C ASP A 93 13.69 -6.01 -6.81
N LYS A 94 14.26 -6.25 -5.63
CA LYS A 94 13.73 -5.69 -4.38
C LYS A 94 13.87 -4.18 -4.31
N ASP A 95 14.92 -3.63 -4.89
CA ASP A 95 15.19 -2.18 -4.91
C ASP A 95 14.12 -1.47 -5.77
N GLY A 96 13.78 -2.01 -6.95
CA GLY A 96 12.66 -1.51 -7.75
C GLY A 96 11.29 -1.74 -7.14
N ASN A 97 11.17 -2.64 -6.16
CA ASN A 97 9.94 -2.95 -5.42
C ASN A 97 10.00 -2.57 -3.94
N TRP A 98 10.81 -1.55 -3.61
CA TRP A 98 11.07 -1.11 -2.24
C TRP A 98 9.79 -0.72 -1.49
N ILE A 99 8.75 -0.21 -2.17
CA ILE A 99 7.44 0.08 -1.57
C ILE A 99 6.89 -1.16 -0.85
N PHE A 100 7.04 -2.35 -1.43
CA PHE A 100 6.60 -3.58 -0.79
C PHE A 100 7.55 -4.00 0.34
N PHE A 101 8.84 -4.12 0.06
CA PHE A 101 9.80 -4.72 0.97
C PHE A 101 10.21 -3.79 2.13
N ASP A 102 10.48 -2.53 1.82
CA ASP A 102 11.00 -1.56 2.79
C ASP A 102 9.93 -0.74 3.48
N PHE A 103 8.74 -0.61 2.89
CA PHE A 103 7.61 0.06 3.53
C PHE A 103 6.54 -0.95 4.00
N ILE A 104 5.76 -1.56 3.10
CA ILE A 104 4.58 -2.36 3.47
C ILE A 104 4.94 -3.51 4.44
N GLU A 105 5.98 -4.28 4.12
CA GLU A 105 6.38 -5.42 4.95
C GLU A 105 6.99 -4.97 6.29
N ARG A 106 7.87 -3.96 6.24
CA ARG A 106 8.53 -3.39 7.41
C ARG A 106 7.52 -2.78 8.38
N GLU A 107 6.63 -1.93 7.88
CA GLU A 107 5.65 -1.23 8.70
C GLU A 107 4.66 -2.19 9.34
N ARG A 108 4.20 -3.22 8.60
CA ARG A 108 3.42 -4.29 9.22
C ARG A 108 4.20 -4.97 10.33
N ASN A 109 5.48 -5.27 10.13
CA ASN A 109 6.28 -5.91 11.17
C ASN A 109 6.43 -4.99 12.40
N ASN A 110 6.63 -3.69 12.22
CA ASN A 110 6.67 -2.71 13.32
C ASN A 110 5.36 -2.74 14.13
N ILE A 111 4.22 -2.64 13.45
CA ILE A 111 2.89 -2.61 14.10
C ILE A 111 2.62 -3.95 14.80
N LEU A 112 2.78 -5.08 14.10
CA LEU A 112 2.33 -6.38 14.59
C LEU A 112 3.30 -7.00 15.61
N LYS A 113 4.61 -6.78 15.48
CA LYS A 113 5.61 -7.44 16.33
C LYS A 113 6.05 -6.59 17.51
N THR A 114 6.02 -5.27 17.38
CA THR A 114 6.55 -4.36 18.41
C THR A 114 5.58 -3.26 18.79
N PHE A 115 4.39 -3.21 18.18
CA PHE A 115 3.42 -2.12 18.35
C PHE A 115 4.08 -0.74 18.26
N SER A 116 4.94 -0.58 17.25
CA SER A 116 5.61 0.67 16.93
C SER A 116 5.22 1.13 15.54
N PHE A 117 5.39 2.42 15.30
CA PHE A 117 5.02 3.08 14.05
C PHE A 117 6.28 3.66 13.42
N GLY A 118 6.46 3.40 12.12
CA GLY A 118 7.41 4.18 11.33
C GLY A 118 6.89 5.59 11.08
N ALA A 119 5.57 5.77 11.03
CA ALA A 119 4.92 7.07 10.97
C ALA A 119 4.92 7.77 12.34
N GLN A 120 5.28 9.06 12.33
CA GLN A 120 5.40 9.92 13.50
C GLN A 120 4.86 11.31 13.17
N LEU A 121 4.39 12.02 14.20
CA LEU A 121 3.91 13.39 14.07
C LEU A 121 4.91 14.34 14.76
N PRO A 122 6.01 14.72 14.11
CA PRO A 122 6.96 15.65 14.69
C PRO A 122 6.30 17.02 14.89
N ALA A 123 6.64 17.68 16.00
CA ALA A 123 6.30 19.09 16.18
C ALA A 123 7.20 19.92 15.25
N THR A 124 6.64 20.43 14.15
CA THR A 124 7.36 21.34 13.24
C THR A 124 6.74 22.74 13.25
N GLU A 125 7.53 23.77 12.95
CA GLU A 125 7.08 25.17 12.93
C GLU A 125 6.01 25.44 11.85
N ASP A 126 6.00 24.64 10.77
CA ASP A 126 5.10 24.77 9.62
C ASP A 126 3.79 23.95 9.75
N GLY A 127 3.54 23.33 10.91
CA GLY A 127 2.37 22.50 11.18
C GLY A 127 2.72 21.04 11.52
N ARG A 128 1.70 20.20 11.67
CA ARG A 128 1.82 18.78 12.02
C ARG A 128 1.67 17.93 10.75
N VAL A 129 2.78 17.59 10.11
CA VAL A 129 2.80 16.68 8.95
C VAL A 129 3.22 15.29 9.40
N LEU A 130 2.50 14.26 8.97
CA LEU A 130 2.86 12.88 9.28
C LEU A 130 4.16 12.51 8.55
N ALA A 131 5.23 12.28 9.30
CA ALA A 131 6.55 11.94 8.79
C ALA A 131 6.80 10.42 8.92
N TYR A 132 7.54 9.82 7.99
CA TYR A 132 7.90 8.40 8.01
C TYR A 132 9.41 8.21 8.20
N GLY A 133 9.77 7.46 9.23
CA GLY A 133 11.15 7.18 9.60
C GLY A 133 11.93 8.43 10.01
N ASN A 134 13.25 8.29 10.11
CA ASN A 134 14.15 9.37 10.54
C ASN A 134 14.51 10.36 9.41
N THR A 135 14.03 10.11 8.19
CA THR A 135 14.35 10.90 6.99
C THR A 135 13.36 12.04 6.75
N GLY A 136 12.21 12.04 7.44
CA GLY A 136 11.18 13.06 7.28
C GLY A 136 10.35 12.93 6.00
N PHE A 137 10.27 11.74 5.40
CA PHE A 137 9.37 11.52 4.26
C PHE A 137 7.93 11.79 4.68
N ASP A 138 7.13 12.39 3.81
CA ASP A 138 5.68 12.49 4.02
C ASP A 138 5.08 11.06 4.02
N ALA A 139 4.63 10.63 5.20
CA ALA A 139 4.07 9.30 5.43
C ALA A 139 2.75 9.10 4.68
N THR A 140 1.97 10.17 4.53
CA THR A 140 0.71 10.16 3.79
C THR A 140 0.97 9.98 2.30
N GLN A 141 2.00 10.65 1.77
CA GLN A 141 2.46 10.45 0.40
C GLN A 141 3.03 9.04 0.19
N LEU A 142 3.85 8.53 1.12
CA LEU A 142 4.37 7.16 1.05
C LEU A 142 3.23 6.12 1.05
N PHE A 143 2.22 6.30 1.88
CA PHE A 143 1.07 5.41 1.91
C PHE A 143 0.28 5.49 0.59
N ARG A 144 0.10 6.69 0.02
CA ARG A 144 -0.49 6.86 -1.31
C ARG A 144 0.30 6.12 -2.40
N GLU A 145 1.63 6.16 -2.37
CA GLU A 145 2.46 5.41 -3.31
C GLU A 145 2.30 3.90 -3.18
N ALA A 146 2.09 3.41 -1.96
CA ALA A 146 1.78 2.00 -1.72
C ALA A 146 0.42 1.57 -2.28
N VAL A 147 -0.60 2.42 -2.17
CA VAL A 147 -1.91 2.17 -2.81
C VAL A 147 -1.76 2.14 -4.33
N TYR A 148 -0.98 3.07 -4.91
CA TYR A 148 -0.69 3.07 -6.34
C TYR A 148 0.09 1.84 -6.80
N TRP A 149 1.11 1.43 -6.04
CA TRP A 149 1.93 0.26 -6.36
C TRP A 149 1.06 -1.00 -6.42
N TRP A 150 0.20 -1.24 -5.43
CA TRP A 150 -0.72 -2.38 -5.47
C TRP A 150 -1.69 -2.33 -6.65
N ARG A 151 -2.28 -1.16 -6.92
CA ARG A 151 -3.19 -1.01 -8.07
C ARG A 151 -2.49 -1.38 -9.38
N TYR A 152 -1.26 -0.92 -9.56
CA TYR A 152 -0.46 -1.26 -10.73
C TYR A 152 -0.20 -2.77 -10.80
N GLN A 153 0.27 -3.39 -9.72
CA GLN A 153 0.54 -4.83 -9.70
C GLN A 153 -0.71 -5.66 -10.01
N LEU A 154 -1.85 -5.33 -9.40
CA LEU A 154 -3.10 -6.03 -9.65
C LEU A 154 -3.54 -5.88 -11.11
N ARG A 155 -3.42 -4.69 -11.72
CA ARG A 155 -3.72 -4.49 -13.15
C ARG A 155 -2.80 -5.29 -14.06
N MET A 156 -1.50 -5.38 -13.74
CA MET A 156 -0.55 -6.16 -14.52
C MET A 156 -0.87 -7.66 -14.47
N ILE A 157 -1.33 -8.17 -13.32
CA ILE A 157 -1.76 -9.56 -13.17
C ILE A 157 -3.07 -9.82 -13.94
N GLU A 158 -4.08 -8.96 -13.76
CA GLU A 158 -5.36 -9.04 -14.50
C GLU A 158 -5.14 -9.09 -16.02
N SER A 159 -4.19 -8.28 -16.55
CA SER A 159 -3.91 -8.26 -17.99
C SER A 159 -3.41 -9.60 -18.54
N GLN A 160 -2.73 -10.40 -17.73
CA GLN A 160 -2.18 -11.70 -18.10
C GLN A 160 -3.17 -12.86 -17.90
N LEU A 161 -4.26 -12.62 -17.15
CA LEU A 161 -5.31 -13.60 -16.90
C LEU A 161 -6.42 -13.61 -17.96
N ARG A 162 -6.41 -12.60 -18.86
CA ARG A 162 -7.26 -12.54 -20.06
C ARG A 162 -6.81 -13.59 -21.08
#